data_AF-A0A1V4ZR85-F1
#
_entry.id   AF-A0A1V4ZR85-F1
#
_cell.length_a   1.000
_cell.length_b   1.000
_cell.length_c   1.000
_cell.angle_alpha   90.00
_cell.angle_beta   90.00
_cell.angle_gamma   90.00
#
_symmetry.space_group_name_H-M   'P 1'
#
loop_
_entity.id
_entity.type
_entity.pdbx_description
1 polymer ?
#
loop_
_entity_poly.entity_id
_entity_poly.type
_entity_poly.pdbx_seq_one_letter_code
_entity_poly.pdbx_strand_id
1 'polypeptide(L)'
;MLPNGTAYNASVDIADADRFEFHELGILGERIPIKAGNIQLSGNCSPCNYTANGFSVITFEKGNYTLLYMAPLRDFHLQAAFDKPYSVNVTLPEGFDARNPLLAGISPAGAAVTGGPENSTTIAWNRTAAVDLRFYDRNRETLLYFFGNFWIVIAIVLLTPFFLTMRKKG
;
A
#
# COMPACT_ATOMS: atom_id res chain seq x y z
N MET A 1 14.20 -8.34 7.84
CA MET A 1 13.21 -8.38 8.93
C MET A 1 12.37 -7.12 8.84
N LEU A 2 11.11 -7.25 8.43
CA LEU A 2 10.15 -6.14 8.47
C LEU A 2 9.81 -5.86 9.94
N PRO A 3 9.57 -4.59 10.33
CA PRO A 3 9.23 -4.23 11.69
C PRO A 3 7.86 -4.82 12.07
N ASN A 4 7.63 -5.08 13.36
CA ASN A 4 6.43 -5.66 13.99
C ASN A 4 5.11 -4.94 13.63
N GLY A 5 4.68 -4.95 12.36
CA GLY A 5 3.43 -4.36 11.89
C GLY A 5 3.32 -2.83 11.97
N THR A 6 4.39 -2.10 12.30
CA THR A 6 4.34 -0.64 12.55
C THR A 6 4.89 0.21 11.43
N ALA A 7 5.58 -0.39 10.45
CA ALA A 7 6.16 0.32 9.32
C ALA A 7 6.20 -0.56 8.07
N TYR A 8 6.14 0.07 6.92
CA TYR A 8 6.30 -0.57 5.61
C TYR A 8 7.68 -0.28 5.04
N ASN A 9 8.10 -1.11 4.08
CA ASN A 9 9.28 -0.87 3.29
C ASN A 9 8.86 -0.41 1.89
N ALA A 10 9.45 0.68 1.42
CA ALA A 10 9.20 1.23 0.09
C ALA A 10 10.50 1.31 -0.70
N SER A 11 10.41 0.92 -1.97
CA SER A 11 11.46 1.05 -2.96
C SER A 11 10.95 1.90 -4.10
N VAL A 12 11.71 2.93 -4.45
CA VAL A 12 11.38 3.89 -5.51
C VAL A 12 12.55 4.00 -6.46
N ASP A 13 12.31 3.78 -7.75
CA ASP A 13 13.31 4.01 -8.80
C ASP A 13 13.21 5.46 -9.28
N ILE A 14 14.19 6.24 -8.85
CA ILE A 14 14.32 7.66 -9.14
C ILE A 14 15.09 7.81 -10.45
N ALA A 15 14.54 8.60 -11.38
CA ALA A 15 15.15 8.91 -12.66
C ALA A 15 15.40 10.42 -12.81
N ASP A 16 16.64 10.80 -13.12
CA ASP A 16 17.08 12.17 -13.39
C ASP A 16 16.68 13.18 -12.28
N ALA A 17 16.99 12.85 -11.02
CA ALA A 17 16.75 13.72 -9.88
C ALA A 17 17.98 13.85 -8.98
N ASP A 18 18.00 14.91 -8.17
CA ASP A 18 19.04 15.29 -7.21
C ASP A 18 18.47 15.45 -5.78
N ARG A 19 17.15 15.28 -5.62
CA ARG A 19 16.41 15.46 -4.38
C ARG A 19 15.24 14.49 -4.31
N PHE A 20 14.94 14.00 -3.11
CA PHE A 20 13.74 13.24 -2.81
C PHE A 20 13.12 13.69 -1.50
N GLU A 21 11.78 13.80 -1.48
CA GLU A 21 11.01 14.24 -0.32
C GLU A 21 10.07 13.13 0.16
N PHE A 22 10.22 12.74 1.42
CA PHE A 22 9.33 11.81 2.10
C PHE A 22 8.12 12.56 2.64
N HIS A 23 6.96 12.31 2.04
CA HIS A 23 5.71 12.91 2.48
C HIS A 23 4.51 11.99 2.21
N GLU A 24 3.47 12.19 3.00
CA GLU A 24 2.13 11.65 2.78
C GLU A 24 1.19 12.76 2.32
N LEU A 25 0.00 12.38 1.85
CA LEU A 25 -1.06 13.33 1.56
C LEU A 25 -1.96 13.51 2.78
N GLY A 26 -2.22 14.77 3.14
CA GLY A 26 -3.22 15.14 4.13
C GLY A 26 -4.63 15.15 3.55
N ILE A 27 -5.61 15.49 4.41
CA ILE A 27 -7.04 15.39 4.09
C ILE A 27 -7.42 16.32 2.93
N LEU A 28 -6.73 17.46 2.79
CA LEU A 28 -6.96 18.43 1.72
C LEU A 28 -5.94 18.28 0.57
N GLY A 29 -5.17 17.18 0.55
CA GLY A 29 -4.13 16.93 -0.44
C GLY A 29 -2.81 17.67 -0.17
N GLU A 30 -2.65 18.26 1.01
CA GLU A 30 -1.41 18.88 1.44
C GLU A 30 -0.30 17.84 1.65
N ARG A 31 0.95 18.20 1.39
CA ARG A 31 2.10 17.30 1.65
C ARG A 31 2.49 17.36 3.11
N ILE A 32 2.29 16.26 3.83
CA ILE A 32 2.68 16.12 5.24
C ILE A 32 4.02 15.39 5.30
N PRO A 33 5.10 16.01 5.79
CA PRO A 33 6.41 15.38 5.83
C PRO A 33 6.42 14.17 6.78
N ILE A 34 6.98 13.06 6.32
CA ILE A 34 7.12 11.85 7.13
C ILE A 34 8.57 11.60 7.50
N LYS A 35 8.79 11.05 8.69
CA LYS A 35 10.11 10.60 9.12
C LYS A 35 10.40 9.23 8.53
N ALA A 36 11.20 9.19 7.47
CA ALA A 36 11.71 7.95 6.91
C ALA A 36 12.88 7.40 7.74
N GLY A 37 12.93 6.08 7.89
CA GLY A 37 14.01 5.34 8.55
C GLY A 37 14.70 4.38 7.58
N ASN A 38 15.88 3.88 7.97
CA ASN A 38 16.65 2.90 7.20
C ASN A 38 16.81 3.26 5.71
N ILE A 39 17.09 4.55 5.44
CA ILE A 39 17.26 5.08 4.09
C ILE A 39 18.53 4.48 3.49
N GLN A 40 18.40 3.87 2.31
CA GLN A 40 19.50 3.33 1.53
C GLN A 40 19.36 3.80 0.08
N LEU A 41 20.43 4.36 -0.45
CA LEU A 41 20.52 4.76 -1.84
C LEU A 41 21.44 3.78 -2.58
N SER A 42 20.98 3.28 -3.72
CA SER A 42 21.75 2.35 -4.56
C SER A 42 21.65 2.75 -6.03
N GLY A 43 22.65 2.40 -6.84
CA GLY A 43 22.74 2.80 -8.24
C GLY A 43 24.13 2.55 -8.82
N ASN A 44 24.53 3.31 -9.82
CA ASN A 44 25.86 3.23 -10.45
C ASN A 44 26.98 3.88 -9.59
N CYS A 45 26.89 3.76 -8.26
CA CYS A 45 27.80 4.34 -7.28
C CYS A 45 28.08 3.33 -6.15
N SER A 46 29.27 3.40 -5.55
CA SER A 46 29.67 2.50 -4.46
C SER A 46 30.65 3.19 -3.51
N PRO A 47 30.23 3.70 -2.34
CA PRO A 47 28.84 3.86 -1.88
C PRO A 47 28.14 5.07 -2.52
N CYS A 48 26.82 5.01 -2.64
CA CYS A 48 26.01 6.16 -3.05
C CYS A 48 25.80 7.07 -1.83
N ASN A 49 26.43 8.25 -1.84
CA ASN A 49 26.28 9.21 -0.76
C ASN A 49 25.03 10.06 -0.94
N TYR A 50 24.42 10.42 0.18
CA TYR A 50 23.32 11.38 0.24
C TYR A 50 23.48 12.26 1.48
N THR A 51 22.93 13.47 1.39
CA THR A 51 22.84 14.40 2.53
C THR A 51 21.39 14.47 2.97
N ALA A 52 21.13 14.18 4.25
CA ALA A 52 19.81 14.35 4.84
C ALA A 52 19.59 15.81 5.24
N ASN A 53 18.57 16.44 4.66
CA ASN A 53 18.17 17.80 5.00
C ASN A 53 16.92 17.72 5.89
N GLY A 54 17.15 17.66 7.21
CA GLY A 54 16.08 17.42 8.18
C GLY A 54 15.66 15.96 8.24
N PHE A 55 14.37 15.69 8.45
CA PHE A 55 13.84 14.33 8.66
C PHE A 55 13.05 13.78 7.46
N SER A 56 12.74 14.62 6.47
CA SER A 56 11.84 14.29 5.35
C SER A 56 12.43 14.59 3.98
N VAL A 57 13.69 15.02 3.87
CA VAL A 57 14.32 15.34 2.59
C VAL A 57 15.73 14.78 2.54
N ILE A 58 16.08 14.17 1.42
CA ILE A 58 17.46 13.82 1.07
C ILE A 58 17.85 14.48 -0.24
N THR A 59 19.12 14.83 -0.37
CA THR A 59 19.73 15.34 -1.59
C THR A 59 20.94 14.50 -1.97
N PHE A 60 21.15 14.31 -3.26
CA PHE A 60 22.19 13.46 -3.82
C PHE A 60 22.61 14.04 -5.18
N GLU A 61 23.72 13.55 -5.74
CA GLU A 61 24.13 13.98 -7.08
C GLU A 61 23.05 13.61 -8.11
N LYS A 62 22.89 14.45 -9.13
CA LYS A 62 21.84 14.24 -10.13
C LYS A 62 22.08 12.94 -10.90
N GLY A 63 21.13 12.01 -10.87
CA GLY A 63 21.27 10.72 -11.54
C GLY A 63 20.08 9.78 -11.39
N ASN A 64 20.34 8.50 -11.68
CA ASN A 64 19.36 7.41 -11.57
C ASN A 64 19.72 6.51 -10.40
N TYR A 65 18.79 6.35 -9.46
CA TYR A 65 19.02 5.64 -8.22
C TYR A 65 17.79 4.84 -7.83
N THR A 66 18.01 3.74 -7.13
CA THR A 66 16.96 3.04 -6.39
C THR A 66 17.07 3.42 -4.93
N LEU A 67 16.03 4.07 -4.42
CA LEU A 67 15.89 4.50 -3.04
C LEU A 67 15.07 3.45 -2.28
N LEU A 68 15.63 2.91 -1.21
CA LEU A 68 14.95 2.04 -0.26
C LEU A 68 14.78 2.79 1.07
N TYR A 69 13.58 2.79 1.63
CA TYR A 69 13.31 3.41 2.92
C TYR A 69 12.16 2.74 3.64
N MET A 70 12.13 2.91 4.96
CA MET A 70 11.04 2.48 5.80
C MET A 70 10.25 3.68 6.30
N ALA A 71 8.93 3.56 6.31
CA ALA A 71 8.03 4.61 6.79
C ALA A 71 6.95 4.04 7.71
N PRO A 72 6.47 4.81 8.70
CA PRO A 72 5.48 4.35 9.65
C PRO A 72 4.15 4.04 8.95
N LEU A 73 3.44 3.02 9.43
CA LEU A 73 2.08 2.72 9.02
C LEU A 73 1.09 3.50 9.89
N ARG A 74 0.10 4.14 9.27
CA ARG A 74 -1.00 4.83 9.94
C ARG A 74 -2.32 4.43 9.32
N ASP A 75 -3.33 4.23 10.15
CA ASP A 75 -4.74 4.09 9.76
C ASP A 75 -5.08 3.08 8.65
N PHE A 76 -4.23 2.06 8.46
CA PHE A 76 -4.38 1.06 7.39
C PHE A 76 -4.41 1.66 5.98
N HIS A 77 -3.79 2.84 5.84
CA HIS A 77 -3.83 3.64 4.64
C HIS A 77 -2.46 4.25 4.39
N LEU A 78 -1.98 4.11 3.16
CA LEU A 78 -0.74 4.69 2.70
C LEU A 78 -1.06 5.58 1.52
N GLN A 79 -0.66 6.84 1.61
CA GLN A 79 -0.76 7.79 0.52
C GLN A 79 0.58 8.44 0.24
N ALA A 80 0.96 8.53 -1.02
CA ALA A 80 2.14 9.26 -1.45
C ALA A 80 1.83 9.99 -2.77
N ALA A 81 2.45 11.15 -2.96
CA ALA A 81 2.45 11.85 -4.23
C ALA A 81 3.89 12.12 -4.66
N PHE A 82 4.11 12.16 -5.96
CA PHE A 82 5.43 12.38 -6.54
C PHE A 82 5.32 13.49 -7.59
N ASP A 83 6.34 14.34 -7.68
CA ASP A 83 6.39 15.41 -8.69
C ASP A 83 6.50 14.85 -10.12
N LYS A 84 7.01 13.63 -10.25
CA LYS A 84 7.16 12.90 -11.51
C LYS A 84 6.74 11.44 -11.30
N PRO A 85 6.29 10.74 -12.35
CA PRO A 85 6.00 9.31 -12.24
C PRO A 85 7.26 8.47 -12.02
N TYR A 86 7.26 7.60 -11.01
CA TYR A 86 8.34 6.66 -10.69
C TYR A 86 7.85 5.21 -10.71
N SER A 87 8.79 4.26 -10.77
CA SER A 87 8.52 2.86 -10.43
C SER A 87 8.55 2.74 -8.92
N VAL A 88 7.47 2.20 -8.34
CA VAL A 88 7.26 2.19 -6.88
C VAL A 88 6.84 0.80 -6.44
N ASN A 89 7.57 0.26 -5.46
CA ASN A 89 7.30 -1.02 -4.83
C ASN A 89 7.09 -0.80 -3.33
N VAL A 90 5.92 -1.16 -2.83
CA VAL A 90 5.59 -1.11 -1.41
C VAL A 90 5.45 -2.53 -0.89
N THR A 91 6.17 -2.85 0.18
CA THR A 91 6.03 -4.13 0.89
C THR A 91 5.41 -3.88 2.26
N LEU A 92 4.20 -4.40 2.44
CA LEU A 92 3.50 -4.41 3.71
C LEU A 92 4.13 -5.44 4.65
N PRO A 93 4.19 -5.15 5.96
CA PRO A 93 4.67 -6.11 6.95
C PRO A 93 3.66 -7.26 7.12
N GLU A 94 4.10 -8.32 7.79
CA GLU A 94 3.26 -9.48 8.09
C GLU A 94 2.00 -9.06 8.88
N GLY A 95 0.90 -9.76 8.60
CA GLY A 95 -0.40 -9.53 9.24
C GLY A 95 -1.31 -8.55 8.51
N PHE A 96 -0.77 -7.82 7.53
CA PHE A 96 -1.52 -6.94 6.64
C PHE A 96 -1.55 -7.45 5.20
N ASP A 97 -2.67 -7.22 4.53
CA ASP A 97 -2.90 -7.68 3.17
C ASP A 97 -3.68 -6.64 2.36
N ALA A 98 -3.51 -6.68 1.04
CA ALA A 98 -4.17 -5.83 0.07
C ALA A 98 -4.78 -6.62 -1.11
N ARG A 99 -4.81 -7.96 -1.03
CA ARG A 99 -5.25 -8.83 -2.13
C ARG A 99 -6.77 -8.94 -2.25
N ASN A 100 -7.53 -8.82 -1.16
CA ASN A 100 -8.99 -8.89 -1.22
C ASN A 100 -9.58 -7.55 -1.70
N PRO A 101 -10.18 -7.47 -2.90
CA PRO A 101 -10.69 -6.23 -3.47
C PRO A 101 -11.93 -5.66 -2.74
N LEU A 102 -12.58 -6.44 -1.86
CA LEU A 102 -13.70 -5.96 -1.04
C LEU A 102 -13.24 -5.19 0.20
N LEU A 103 -11.97 -5.34 0.59
CA LEU A 103 -11.39 -4.72 1.79
C LEU A 103 -10.26 -3.76 1.46
N ALA A 104 -9.48 -4.08 0.42
CA ALA A 104 -8.39 -3.27 -0.05
C ALA A 104 -8.85 -2.24 -1.07
N GLY A 105 -8.14 -1.11 -1.10
CA GLY A 105 -8.30 -0.08 -2.12
C GLY A 105 -6.93 0.21 -2.72
N ILE A 106 -6.81 0.13 -4.04
CA ILE A 106 -5.53 0.34 -4.72
C ILE A 106 -5.75 1.33 -5.85
N SER A 107 -5.07 2.46 -5.77
CA SER A 107 -5.11 3.52 -6.76
C SER A 107 -3.72 4.14 -6.95
N PRO A 108 -3.33 4.51 -8.18
CA PRO A 108 -4.06 4.29 -9.43
C PRO A 108 -4.06 2.81 -9.87
N ALA A 109 -4.93 2.48 -10.81
CA ALA A 109 -5.04 1.13 -11.38
C ALA A 109 -3.72 0.71 -12.07
N GLY A 110 -3.55 -0.61 -12.24
CA GLY A 110 -2.35 -1.18 -12.87
C GLY A 110 -1.25 -1.60 -11.89
N ALA A 111 -1.53 -1.57 -10.58
CA ALA A 111 -0.65 -2.16 -9.58
C ALA A 111 -0.68 -3.69 -9.66
N ALA A 112 0.48 -4.33 -9.59
CA ALA A 112 0.59 -5.76 -9.38
C ALA A 112 0.65 -6.05 -7.87
N VAL A 113 -0.27 -6.88 -7.38
CA VAL A 113 -0.29 -7.31 -5.97
C VAL A 113 0.16 -8.77 -5.91
N THR A 114 1.26 -9.02 -5.22
CA THR A 114 1.83 -10.35 -5.08
C THR A 114 2.10 -10.68 -3.62
N GLY A 115 1.96 -11.95 -3.25
CA GLY A 115 2.43 -12.44 -1.97
C GLY A 115 3.97 -12.46 -1.96
N GLY A 116 4.56 -11.79 -0.98
CA GLY A 116 5.99 -11.80 -0.73
C GLY A 116 6.41 -12.95 0.20
N PRO A 117 7.72 -13.06 0.49
CA PRO A 117 8.24 -13.97 1.50
C PRO A 117 7.62 -13.68 2.88
N GLU A 118 7.51 -14.69 3.75
CA GLU A 118 7.06 -14.54 5.14
C GLU A 118 5.65 -13.89 5.30
N ASN A 119 4.69 -14.26 4.43
CA ASN A 119 3.31 -13.72 4.44
C ASN A 119 3.22 -12.19 4.26
N SER A 120 4.26 -11.55 3.73
CA SER A 120 4.19 -10.14 3.34
C SER A 120 3.38 -9.97 2.05
N THR A 121 2.89 -8.75 1.83
CA THR A 121 2.21 -8.39 0.58
C THR A 121 3.00 -7.29 -0.10
N THR A 122 3.41 -7.52 -1.35
CA THR A 122 4.12 -6.54 -2.17
C THR A 122 3.17 -5.99 -3.23
N ILE A 123 3.12 -4.66 -3.34
CA ILE A 123 2.34 -3.92 -4.31
C ILE A 123 3.31 -3.11 -5.17
N ALA A 124 3.28 -3.34 -6.48
CA ALA A 124 4.23 -2.79 -7.43
C ALA A 124 3.51 -1.98 -8.52
N TRP A 125 3.96 -0.75 -8.75
CA TRP A 125 3.58 0.08 -9.88
C TRP A 125 4.80 0.33 -10.77
N ASN A 126 4.70 -0.04 -12.06
CA ASN A 126 5.78 0.22 -13.02
C ASN A 126 6.02 1.72 -13.25
N ARG A 127 4.95 2.53 -13.20
CA ARG A 127 5.03 3.98 -13.39
C ARG A 127 3.82 4.66 -12.76
N THR A 128 4.02 5.39 -11.68
CA THR A 128 2.96 6.17 -11.01
C THR A 128 3.46 7.47 -10.40
N ALA A 129 2.64 8.51 -10.45
CA ALA A 129 2.88 9.79 -9.77
C ALA A 129 2.16 9.92 -8.42
N ALA A 130 1.33 8.93 -8.07
CA ALA A 130 0.64 8.89 -6.79
C ALA A 130 0.44 7.44 -6.36
N VAL A 131 0.38 7.21 -5.07
CA VAL A 131 0.01 5.93 -4.47
C VAL A 131 -1.07 6.21 -3.46
N ASP A 132 -2.18 5.49 -3.57
CA ASP A 132 -3.21 5.41 -2.54
C ASP A 132 -3.51 3.92 -2.34
N LEU A 133 -3.06 3.40 -1.20
CA LEU A 133 -3.15 2.01 -0.83
C LEU A 133 -3.86 1.87 0.51
N ARG A 134 -5.07 1.33 0.49
CA ARG A 134 -5.80 0.85 1.66
C ARG A 134 -5.62 -0.64 1.80
N PHE A 135 -5.25 -1.07 2.99
CA PHE A 135 -4.98 -2.47 3.32
C PHE A 135 -5.78 -2.86 4.57
N TYR A 136 -5.76 -4.14 4.91
CA TYR A 136 -6.53 -4.68 6.02
C TYR A 136 -5.71 -5.69 6.82
N ASP A 137 -6.10 -5.94 8.07
CA ASP A 137 -5.55 -7.04 8.86
C ASP A 137 -6.39 -8.31 8.71
N ARG A 138 -5.83 -9.42 9.16
CA ARG A 138 -6.50 -10.73 9.14
C ARG A 138 -7.85 -10.75 9.89
N ASN A 139 -8.01 -9.92 10.91
CA ASN A 139 -9.25 -9.84 11.68
C ASN A 139 -10.39 -9.23 10.85
N ARG A 140 -10.13 -8.16 10.09
CA ARG A 140 -11.11 -7.57 9.15
C ARG A 140 -11.55 -8.58 8.10
N GLU A 141 -10.63 -9.40 7.60
CA GLU A 141 -10.98 -10.46 6.65
C GLU A 141 -11.88 -11.52 7.28
N THR A 142 -11.54 -11.95 8.50
CA THR A 142 -12.35 -12.91 9.27
C THR A 142 -13.75 -12.35 9.53
N LEU A 143 -13.86 -11.06 9.88
CA LEU A 143 -15.13 -10.39 10.08
C LEU A 143 -15.96 -10.31 8.79
N LEU A 144 -15.33 -10.07 7.63
CA LEU A 144 -16.02 -10.07 6.34
C LEU A 144 -16.63 -11.44 6.04
N TYR A 145 -15.92 -12.53 6.33
CA TYR A 145 -16.47 -13.88 6.17
C TYR A 145 -17.67 -14.10 7.08
N PHE A 146 -17.61 -13.71 8.36
CA PHE A 146 -18.76 -13.81 9.27
C PHE A 146 -19.95 -12.99 8.78
N PHE A 147 -19.71 -11.76 8.36
CA PHE A 147 -20.73 -10.89 7.80
C PHE A 147 -21.41 -11.54 6.58
N GLY A 148 -20.64 -12.01 5.61
CA GLY A 148 -21.16 -12.66 4.41
C GLY A 148 -21.98 -13.92 4.72
N ASN A 149 -21.47 -14.79 5.61
CA ASN A 149 -22.18 -16.00 6.02
C ASN A 149 -23.52 -15.69 6.69
N PHE A 150 -23.55 -14.69 7.58
CA PHE A 150 -24.78 -14.27 8.25
C PHE A 150 -25.84 -13.78 7.24
N TRP A 151 -25.45 -12.97 6.27
CA TRP A 151 -26.35 -12.49 5.22
C TRP A 151 -26.85 -13.60 4.31
N ILE A 152 -26.02 -14.59 3.98
CA ILE A 152 -26.43 -15.76 3.19
C ILE A 152 -27.54 -16.53 3.91
N VAL A 153 -27.38 -16.79 5.21
CA VAL A 153 -28.41 -17.50 5.99
C VAL A 153 -29.73 -16.71 6.00
N ILE A 154 -29.69 -15.40 6.23
CA ILE A 154 -30.88 -14.54 6.16
C ILE A 154 -31.53 -14.60 4.77
N ALA A 155 -30.73 -14.50 3.71
CA ALA A 155 -31.23 -14.56 2.34
C ALA A 155 -31.95 -15.89 2.08
N ILE A 156 -31.39 -17.02 2.52
CA ILE A 156 -32.02 -18.35 2.39
C ILE A 156 -33.36 -18.38 3.13
N VAL A 157 -33.40 -17.96 4.39
CA VAL A 157 -34.63 -18.00 5.20
C VAL A 157 -35.73 -17.13 4.61
N LEU A 158 -35.39 -15.96 4.05
CA LEU A 158 -36.37 -15.05 3.46
C LEU A 158 -36.80 -15.46 2.04
N LEU A 159 -35.88 -15.96 1.22
CA LEU A 159 -36.18 -16.31 -0.17
C LEU A 159 -36.87 -17.68 -0.29
N THR A 160 -36.59 -18.63 0.59
CA THR A 160 -37.22 -19.96 0.59
C THR A 160 -38.76 -19.89 0.57
N PRO A 161 -39.46 -19.19 1.49
CA PRO A 161 -40.92 -19.11 1.47
C PRO A 161 -41.45 -18.39 0.23
N PHE A 162 -40.74 -17.38 -0.30
CA PHE A 162 -41.11 -16.66 -1.52
C PHE A 162 -41.09 -17.59 -2.75
N PHE A 163 -40.03 -18.38 -2.92
CA PHE A 163 -39.96 -19.35 -4.01
C PHE A 163 -40.96 -20.51 -3.85
N LEU A 164 -41.26 -20.93 -2.61
CA LEU A 164 -42.29 -21.94 -2.34
C LEU A 164 -43.71 -21.46 -2.66
N THR A 165 -44.02 -20.18 -2.43
CA THR A 165 -45.34 -19.60 -2.78
C THR A 165 -45.48 -19.35 -4.29
N MET A 166 -44.41 -18.93 -4.99
CA MET A 166 -44.46 -18.79 -6.46
C MET A 166 -44.70 -20.13 -7.17
N ARG A 167 -44.09 -21.23 -6.68
CA ARG A 167 -44.31 -22.59 -7.22
C ARG A 167 -45.74 -23.14 -7.05
N LYS A 168 -46.55 -22.56 -6.16
CA LYS A 168 -47.95 -22.97 -5.98
C LYS A 168 -48.94 -22.19 -6.86
N LYS A 169 -48.48 -21.13 -7.54
CA LYS A 169 -49.31 -20.27 -8.40
C LYS A 169 -49.10 -20.47 -9.90
N GLY A 170 -48.13 -21.29 -10.30
CA GLY A 170 -47.96 -21.80 -11.66
C GLY A 170 -48.31 -23.28 -11.71
#